data_AF-A0A959SHN6-F1
#
_entry.id   AF-A0A959SHN6-F1
#
_cell.length_a   1.000
_cell.length_b   1.000
_cell.length_c   1.000
_cell.angle_alpha   90.00
_cell.angle_beta   90.00
_cell.angle_gamma   90.00
#
_symmetry.space_group_name_H-M   'P 1'
#
loop_
_entity.id
_entity.type
_entity.pdbx_description
1 polymer ?
#
loop_
_entity_poly.entity_id
_entity_poly.type
_entity_poly.pdbx_seq_one_letter_code
_entity_poly.pdbx_strand_id
1 'polypeptide(L)'
;EAEWYADLWLVIVWVTYFVLYIATIARRKEPHIYVANWYFMAFILVVAILHIVNNLAVPISWGQAKSYTIWPGVQDAMVQWWYGHNAVAFFLTAGFLGMLYYYLPVRAKRPIFSYRLSILSFWGITFFYMWAGSHHLHYTALPHWVQTLGMTFSVMLLVPSWASAGNALLTLNGAWHRVRDDATLRFMMA
;
A
#
# COMPACT_ATOMS: atom_id res chain seq x y z
N GLU A 1 -0.22 5.88 19.90
CA GLU A 1 -0.92 4.99 18.93
C GLU A 1 -2.01 4.24 19.68
N ALA A 2 -2.75 3.35 19.01
CA ALA A 2 -3.70 2.48 19.68
C ALA A 2 -2.98 1.55 20.67
N GLU A 3 -3.67 1.14 21.72
CA GLU A 3 -3.13 0.22 22.73
C GLU A 3 -3.40 -1.24 22.32
N TRP A 4 -2.67 -2.19 22.92
CA TRP A 4 -2.65 -3.59 22.49
C TRP A 4 -4.03 -4.26 22.31
N TYR A 5 -5.02 -3.91 23.13
CA TYR A 5 -6.36 -4.49 23.01
C TYR A 5 -7.09 -4.01 21.73
N ALA A 6 -6.87 -2.76 21.33
CA ALA A 6 -7.41 -2.21 20.09
C ALA A 6 -6.68 -2.80 18.88
N ASP A 7 -5.38 -3.07 19.00
CA ASP A 7 -4.61 -3.74 17.96
C ASP A 7 -5.11 -5.16 17.69
N LEU A 8 -5.41 -5.93 18.74
CA LEU A 8 -6.03 -7.25 18.62
C LEU A 8 -7.39 -7.17 17.92
N TRP A 9 -8.19 -6.16 18.28
CA TRP A 9 -9.50 -5.97 17.68
C TRP A 9 -9.40 -5.61 16.19
N LEU A 10 -8.43 -4.77 15.84
CA LEU A 10 -8.15 -4.43 14.44
C LEU A 10 -7.72 -5.66 13.66
N VAL A 11 -6.85 -6.53 14.20
CA VAL A 11 -6.45 -7.80 13.56
C VAL A 11 -7.67 -8.67 13.25
N ILE A 12 -8.59 -8.84 14.21
CA ILE A 12 -9.79 -9.67 14.02
C ILE A 12 -10.67 -9.12 12.89
N VAL A 13 -10.92 -7.81 12.88
CA VAL A 13 -11.70 -7.15 11.82
C VAL A 13 -10.99 -7.27 10.49
N TRP A 14 -9.67 -7.11 10.45
CA TRP A 14 -8.89 -7.13 9.22
C TRP A 14 -8.79 -8.53 8.61
N VAL A 15 -8.63 -9.57 9.43
CA VAL A 15 -8.68 -10.97 8.99
C VAL A 15 -10.06 -11.32 8.44
N THR A 16 -11.12 -10.85 9.10
CA THR A 16 -12.48 -11.02 8.60
C THR A 16 -12.66 -10.37 7.24
N TYR A 17 -12.16 -9.14 7.07
CA TYR A 17 -12.16 -8.43 5.80
C TYR A 17 -11.38 -9.20 4.72
N PHE A 18 -10.19 -9.71 5.03
CA PHE A 18 -9.38 -10.50 4.10
C PHE A 18 -10.10 -11.76 3.62
N VAL A 19 -10.72 -12.52 4.54
CA VAL A 19 -11.48 -13.73 4.20
C VAL A 19 -12.65 -13.40 3.27
N LEU A 20 -13.40 -12.33 3.56
CA LEU A 20 -14.51 -11.88 2.71
C LEU A 20 -14.03 -11.47 1.30
N TYR A 21 -12.88 -10.78 1.24
CA TYR A 21 -12.30 -10.35 -0.02
C TYR A 21 -11.85 -11.54 -0.89
N ILE A 22 -11.15 -12.52 -0.29
CA ILE A 22 -10.76 -13.77 -0.96
C ILE A 22 -11.98 -14.56 -1.42
N ALA A 23 -13.00 -14.71 -0.57
CA ALA A 23 -14.23 -15.41 -0.92
C ALA A 23 -14.95 -14.76 -2.12
N THR A 24 -14.89 -13.42 -2.22
CA THR A 24 -15.43 -12.68 -3.35
C THR A 24 -14.66 -12.99 -4.64
N ILE A 25 -13.33 -12.96 -4.61
CA ILE A 25 -12.49 -13.29 -5.78
C ILE A 25 -12.65 -14.77 -6.19
N ALA A 26 -12.84 -15.68 -5.24
CA ALA A 26 -13.03 -17.10 -5.51
C ALA A 26 -14.33 -17.40 -6.28
N ARG A 27 -15.37 -16.57 -6.09
CA ARG A 27 -16.68 -16.69 -6.76
C ARG A 27 -16.78 -15.89 -8.07
N ARG A 28 -15.66 -15.40 -8.60
CA ARG A 28 -15.63 -14.64 -9.85
C ARG A 28 -16.11 -15.48 -11.04
N LYS A 29 -16.69 -14.81 -12.03
CA LYS A 29 -17.12 -15.43 -13.30
C LYS A 29 -16.02 -15.36 -14.37
N GLU A 30 -15.26 -14.26 -14.39
CA GLU A 30 -14.16 -14.07 -15.32
C GLU A 30 -12.92 -14.84 -14.86
N PRO A 31 -12.23 -15.58 -15.76
CA PRO A 31 -11.04 -16.34 -15.38
C PRO A 31 -9.92 -15.43 -14.89
N HIS A 32 -9.80 -14.24 -15.47
CA HIS A 32 -8.80 -13.24 -15.11
C HIS A 32 -9.25 -12.36 -13.93
N ILE A 33 -8.31 -12.09 -13.03
CA ILE A 33 -8.50 -11.12 -11.94
C ILE A 33 -8.00 -9.78 -12.45
N TYR A 34 -8.84 -8.75 -12.35
CA TYR A 34 -8.51 -7.41 -12.78
C TYR A 34 -7.42 -6.77 -11.90
N VAL A 35 -6.57 -5.90 -12.48
CA VAL A 35 -5.41 -5.29 -11.81
C VAL A 35 -5.79 -4.54 -10.54
N ALA A 36 -6.96 -3.87 -10.52
CA ALA A 36 -7.46 -3.22 -9.30
C ALA A 36 -7.48 -4.18 -8.10
N ASN A 37 -7.87 -5.43 -8.35
CA ASN A 37 -7.95 -6.45 -7.31
C ASN A 37 -6.58 -6.95 -6.88
N TRP A 38 -5.54 -6.83 -7.71
CA TRP A 38 -4.16 -7.15 -7.33
C TRP A 38 -3.66 -6.14 -6.30
N TYR A 39 -3.88 -4.85 -6.56
CA TYR A 39 -3.53 -3.78 -5.62
C TYR A 39 -4.31 -3.88 -4.31
N PHE A 40 -5.62 -4.12 -4.35
CA PHE A 40 -6.41 -4.35 -3.15
C PHE A 40 -5.95 -5.61 -2.40
N MET A 41 -5.59 -6.70 -3.09
CA MET A 41 -5.05 -7.89 -2.43
C MET A 41 -3.74 -7.59 -1.69
N ALA A 42 -2.81 -6.89 -2.36
CA ALA A 42 -1.54 -6.48 -1.78
C ALA A 42 -1.75 -5.54 -0.59
N PHE A 43 -2.64 -4.56 -0.73
CA PHE A 43 -3.07 -3.68 0.35
C PHE A 43 -3.52 -4.46 1.59
N ILE A 44 -4.51 -5.36 1.43
CA ILE A 44 -5.11 -6.07 2.57
C ILE A 44 -4.06 -6.96 3.24
N LEU A 45 -3.33 -7.74 2.45
CA LEU A 45 -2.37 -8.71 2.96
C LEU A 45 -1.19 -8.03 3.64
N VAL A 46 -0.57 -7.06 2.99
CA VAL A 46 0.63 -6.40 3.52
C VAL A 46 0.26 -5.60 4.76
N VAL A 47 -0.81 -4.81 4.75
CA VAL A 47 -1.23 -4.04 5.95
C VAL A 47 -1.47 -4.95 7.16
N ALA A 48 -2.03 -6.16 6.96
CA ALA A 48 -2.18 -7.12 8.05
C ALA A 48 -0.82 -7.53 8.65
N ILE A 49 0.16 -7.84 7.79
CA ILE A 49 1.51 -8.22 8.21
C ILE A 49 2.20 -7.05 8.93
N LEU A 50 2.11 -5.84 8.37
CA LEU A 50 2.69 -4.63 8.94
C LEU A 50 2.14 -4.40 10.35
N HIS A 51 0.81 -4.38 10.49
CA HIS A 51 0.13 -4.15 11.77
C HIS A 51 0.53 -5.19 12.82
N ILE A 52 0.54 -6.47 12.46
CA ILE A 52 0.90 -7.54 13.40
C ILE A 52 2.35 -7.40 13.88
N VAL A 53 3.29 -7.20 12.96
CA VAL A 53 4.73 -7.18 13.29
C VAL A 53 5.13 -5.94 14.08
N ASN A 54 4.61 -4.77 13.70
CA ASN A 54 4.94 -3.52 14.38
C ASN A 54 4.37 -3.48 15.80
N ASN A 55 3.17 -4.01 15.98
CA ASN A 55 2.44 -3.91 17.25
C ASN A 55 2.67 -5.14 18.15
N LEU A 56 3.73 -5.92 17.92
CA LEU A 56 4.16 -6.94 18.87
C LEU A 56 4.64 -6.25 20.15
N ALA A 57 3.84 -6.35 21.20
CA ALA A 57 4.09 -5.74 22.48
C ALA A 57 3.69 -6.66 23.63
N VAL A 58 4.34 -6.48 24.79
CA VAL A 58 4.02 -7.19 26.02
C VAL A 58 3.21 -6.25 26.92
N PRO A 59 1.93 -6.55 27.21
CA PRO A 59 1.15 -5.82 28.20
C PRO A 59 1.76 -5.96 29.60
N ILE A 60 1.79 -4.86 30.37
CA ILE A 60 2.26 -4.90 31.76
C ILE A 60 1.29 -5.72 32.63
N SER A 61 0.00 -5.61 32.34
CA SER A 61 -1.05 -6.43 32.94
C SER A 61 -2.28 -6.48 32.04
N TRP A 62 -3.11 -7.52 32.18
CA TRP A 62 -4.34 -7.68 31.41
C TRP A 62 -5.45 -6.67 31.75
N GLY A 63 -5.34 -6.00 32.90
CA GLY A 63 -6.30 -4.98 33.34
C GLY A 63 -5.89 -3.55 32.99
N GLN A 64 -4.73 -3.35 32.34
CA GLN A 64 -4.23 -2.03 31.97
C GLN A 64 -3.96 -1.95 30.47
N ALA A 65 -4.17 -0.75 29.92
CA ALA A 65 -3.87 -0.46 28.54
C ALA A 65 -2.38 -0.55 28.21
N LYS A 66 -1.51 -0.29 29.19
CA LYS A 66 -0.09 -0.07 28.95
C LYS A 66 0.66 -1.35 28.54
N SER A 67 1.42 -1.26 27.45
CA SER A 67 2.34 -2.29 26.94
C SER A 67 3.70 -1.72 26.53
N TYR A 68 4.69 -2.59 26.34
CA TYR A 68 5.99 -2.23 25.79
C TYR A 68 6.27 -3.05 24.52
N THR A 69 6.76 -2.39 23.47
CA THR A 69 7.22 -3.03 22.23
C THR A 69 8.26 -4.11 22.55
N ILE A 70 8.23 -5.21 21.79
CA ILE A 70 9.26 -6.26 21.91
C ILE A 70 10.59 -5.82 21.28
N TRP A 71 10.56 -4.78 20.44
CA TRP A 71 11.71 -4.33 19.68
C TRP A 71 12.50 -3.28 20.48
N PRO A 72 13.82 -3.41 20.62
CA PRO A 72 14.64 -2.40 21.29
C PRO A 72 15.37 -1.47 20.31
N GLY A 73 15.49 -0.19 20.69
CA GLY A 73 16.43 0.76 20.10
C GLY A 73 16.36 0.87 18.57
N VAL A 74 17.48 0.59 17.90
CA VAL A 74 17.59 0.70 16.43
C VAL A 74 16.70 -0.31 15.70
N GLN A 75 16.43 -1.46 16.30
CA GLN A 75 15.53 -2.47 15.70
C GLN A 75 14.09 -1.96 15.73
N ASP A 76 13.67 -1.36 16.84
CA ASP A 76 12.36 -0.71 16.98
C ASP A 76 12.21 0.40 15.95
N ALA A 77 13.21 1.28 15.83
CA ALA A 77 13.20 2.34 14.81
C ALA A 77 13.02 1.79 13.39
N MET A 78 13.73 0.69 13.06
CA MET A 78 13.64 0.06 11.74
C MET A 78 12.27 -0.57 11.50
N VAL A 79 11.73 -1.31 12.48
CA VAL A 79 10.38 -1.91 12.37
C VAL A 79 9.32 -0.82 12.25
N GLN A 80 9.41 0.23 13.06
CA GLN A 80 8.50 1.37 13.04
C GLN A 80 8.48 2.07 11.68
N TRP A 81 9.63 2.29 11.04
CA TRP A 81 9.66 2.95 9.73
C TRP A 81 9.43 2.01 8.56
N TRP A 82 9.72 0.73 8.72
CA TRP A 82 9.22 -0.29 7.80
C TRP A 82 7.69 -0.31 7.82
N TYR A 83 7.06 -0.29 9.00
CA TYR A 83 5.61 -0.14 9.16
C TYR A 83 5.11 1.19 8.59
N GLY A 84 5.63 2.32 9.06
CA GLY A 84 5.13 3.65 8.72
C GLY A 84 5.21 3.96 7.23
N HIS A 85 6.33 3.62 6.59
CA HIS A 85 6.47 3.80 5.15
C HIS A 85 5.52 2.89 4.37
N ASN A 86 5.45 1.60 4.74
CA ASN A 86 4.60 0.65 4.04
C ASN A 86 3.10 0.85 4.35
N ALA A 87 2.75 1.50 5.46
CA ALA A 87 1.39 1.96 5.72
C ALA A 87 0.98 2.98 4.66
N VAL A 88 1.81 3.99 4.39
CA VAL A 88 1.57 4.91 3.26
C VAL A 88 1.56 4.14 1.94
N ALA A 89 2.52 3.26 1.71
CA ALA A 89 2.65 2.51 0.45
C ALA A 89 1.45 1.63 0.12
N PHE A 90 0.95 0.86 1.08
CA PHE A 90 -0.06 -0.15 0.81
C PHE A 90 -1.46 0.35 1.15
N PHE A 91 -1.62 1.08 2.25
CA PHE A 91 -2.91 1.66 2.62
C PHE A 91 -3.27 2.87 1.75
N LEU A 92 -2.34 3.83 1.61
CA LEU A 92 -2.62 5.10 0.93
C LEU A 92 -2.23 5.11 -0.56
N THR A 93 -1.25 4.32 -0.99
CA THR A 93 -0.89 4.23 -2.42
C THR A 93 -1.54 3.02 -3.08
N ALA A 94 -1.25 1.78 -2.68
CA ALA A 94 -1.80 0.59 -3.34
C ALA A 94 -3.33 0.53 -3.24
N GLY A 95 -3.92 0.77 -2.06
CA GLY A 95 -5.37 0.82 -1.89
C GLY A 95 -6.04 1.85 -2.82
N PHE A 96 -5.47 3.05 -2.92
CA PHE A 96 -5.99 4.11 -3.80
C PHE A 96 -5.70 3.85 -5.28
N LEU A 97 -4.58 3.21 -5.62
CA LEU A 97 -4.34 2.73 -6.98
C LEU A 97 -5.39 1.69 -7.36
N GLY A 98 -5.76 0.77 -6.47
CA GLY A 98 -6.87 -0.16 -6.67
C GLY A 98 -8.16 0.57 -7.04
N MET A 99 -8.50 1.63 -6.31
CA MET A 99 -9.65 2.50 -6.64
C MET A 99 -9.49 3.18 -8.00
N LEU A 100 -8.34 3.81 -8.28
CA LEU A 100 -8.06 4.51 -9.53
C LEU A 100 -8.17 3.58 -10.73
N TYR A 101 -7.58 2.38 -10.64
CA TYR A 101 -7.62 1.35 -11.68
C TYR A 101 -9.05 0.93 -12.04
N TYR A 102 -10.01 1.04 -11.12
CA TYR A 102 -11.42 0.76 -11.39
C TYR A 102 -12.17 2.01 -11.85
N TYR A 103 -12.14 3.09 -11.07
CA TYR A 103 -13.02 4.23 -11.29
C TYR A 103 -12.61 5.13 -12.44
N LEU A 104 -11.30 5.29 -12.70
CA LEU A 104 -10.81 6.15 -13.78
C LEU A 104 -11.29 5.68 -15.17
N PRO A 105 -11.02 4.43 -15.61
CA PRO A 105 -11.46 3.98 -16.93
C PRO A 105 -12.99 3.98 -17.07
N VAL A 106 -13.71 3.62 -16.00
CA VAL A 106 -15.18 3.65 -15.96
C VAL A 106 -15.70 5.07 -16.19
N ARG A 107 -15.20 6.06 -15.44
CA ARG A 107 -15.67 7.44 -15.53
C ARG A 107 -15.22 8.12 -16.83
N ALA A 108 -14.00 7.85 -17.27
CA ALA A 108 -13.47 8.34 -18.54
C ALA A 108 -14.16 7.70 -19.75
N LYS A 109 -14.80 6.53 -19.60
CA LYS A 109 -15.26 5.65 -20.68
C LYS A 109 -14.13 5.35 -21.67
N ARG A 110 -12.95 5.02 -21.15
CA ARG A 110 -11.76 4.67 -21.92
C ARG A 110 -11.19 3.36 -21.36
N PRO A 111 -10.62 2.50 -22.21
CA PRO A 111 -9.86 1.36 -21.71
C PRO A 111 -8.61 1.86 -20.97
N ILE A 112 -8.13 1.10 -20.00
CA ILE A 112 -6.79 1.33 -19.43
C ILE A 112 -5.78 1.36 -20.58
N PHE A 113 -4.88 2.33 -20.52
CA PHE A 113 -3.88 2.54 -21.56
C PHE A 113 -2.98 1.31 -21.81
N SER A 114 -2.36 0.76 -20.77
CA SER A 114 -1.43 -0.36 -20.93
C SER A 114 -1.52 -1.40 -19.80
N TYR A 115 -1.90 -2.61 -20.18
CA TYR A 115 -1.85 -3.77 -19.28
C TYR A 115 -0.41 -4.13 -18.87
N ARG A 116 0.56 -4.00 -19.78
CA ARG A 116 1.98 -4.28 -19.47
C ARG A 116 2.56 -3.30 -18.45
N LEU A 117 2.23 -2.00 -18.58
CA LEU A 117 2.60 -1.01 -17.55
C LEU A 117 1.93 -1.33 -16.22
N SER A 118 0.71 -1.86 -16.24
CA SER A 118 0.01 -2.29 -15.04
C SER A 118 0.76 -3.42 -14.31
N ILE A 119 1.28 -4.42 -15.04
CA ILE A 119 2.11 -5.49 -14.47
C ILE A 119 3.41 -4.93 -13.88
N LEU A 120 4.14 -4.13 -14.66
CA LEU A 120 5.42 -3.55 -14.22
C LEU A 120 5.25 -2.65 -12.99
N SER A 121 4.21 -1.81 -13.01
CA SER A 121 3.88 -0.93 -11.89
C SER A 121 3.48 -1.74 -10.66
N PHE A 122 2.57 -2.70 -10.78
CA PHE A 122 2.11 -3.51 -9.65
C PHE A 122 3.25 -4.25 -8.95
N TRP A 123 4.04 -5.02 -9.71
CA TRP A 123 5.13 -5.81 -9.13
C TRP A 123 6.27 -4.93 -8.65
N GLY A 124 6.60 -3.87 -9.39
CA GLY A 124 7.64 -2.92 -8.99
C GLY A 124 7.28 -2.17 -7.70
N ILE A 125 6.06 -1.63 -7.60
CA ILE A 125 5.57 -0.98 -6.37
C ILE A 125 5.59 -1.98 -5.22
N THR A 126 4.95 -3.14 -5.39
CA THR A 126 4.83 -4.14 -4.30
C THR A 126 6.19 -4.61 -3.80
N PHE A 127 7.17 -4.79 -4.68
CA PHE A 127 8.51 -5.24 -4.29
C PHE A 127 9.35 -4.11 -3.69
N PHE A 128 9.51 -2.98 -4.39
CA PHE A 128 10.46 -1.94 -3.96
C PHE A 128 10.01 -1.19 -2.72
N TYR A 129 8.69 -0.98 -2.52
CA TYR A 129 8.20 -0.25 -1.34
C TYR A 129 8.59 -0.93 -0.02
N MET A 130 8.65 -2.27 0.00
CA MET A 130 9.01 -3.03 1.21
C MET A 130 10.40 -2.69 1.76
N TRP A 131 11.29 -2.15 0.93
CA TRP A 131 12.67 -1.82 1.28
C TRP A 131 12.88 -0.36 1.67
N ALA A 132 11.94 0.51 1.34
CA ALA A 132 12.12 1.96 1.43
C ALA A 132 12.04 2.51 2.87
N GLY A 133 11.64 1.71 3.87
CA GLY A 133 11.46 2.18 5.25
C GLY A 133 12.67 2.91 5.85
N SER A 134 13.89 2.42 5.63
CA SER A 134 15.09 3.01 6.24
C SER A 134 15.48 4.38 5.67
N HIS A 135 14.81 4.88 4.63
CA HIS A 135 15.02 6.25 4.14
C HIS A 135 14.57 7.33 5.15
N HIS A 136 13.79 6.95 6.16
CA HIS A 136 13.40 7.82 7.28
C HIS A 136 14.48 7.89 8.37
N LEU A 137 15.53 7.07 8.25
CA LEU A 137 16.53 6.82 9.27
C LEU A 137 17.95 7.18 8.80
N HIS A 138 18.06 8.10 7.85
CA HIS A 138 19.36 8.57 7.37
C HIS A 138 20.14 9.32 8.45
N TYR A 139 21.44 9.03 8.54
CA TYR A 139 22.37 9.62 9.51
C TYR A 139 21.93 9.41 10.97
N THR A 140 21.24 8.30 11.25
CA THR A 140 20.89 7.85 12.60
C THR A 140 21.82 6.74 13.08
N ALA A 141 21.52 6.15 14.24
CA ALA A 141 22.21 4.97 14.76
C ALA A 141 21.94 3.68 13.95
N LEU A 142 21.03 3.71 12.97
CA LEU A 142 20.80 2.58 12.06
C LEU A 142 22.06 2.24 11.25
N PRO A 143 22.46 0.97 11.08
CA PRO A 143 23.67 0.63 10.33
C PRO A 143 23.66 1.21 8.91
N HIS A 144 24.79 1.76 8.49
CA HIS A 144 24.92 2.48 7.22
C HIS A 144 24.43 1.64 6.02
N TRP A 145 24.70 0.34 5.99
CA TRP A 145 24.26 -0.54 4.91
C TRP A 145 22.73 -0.61 4.77
N VAL A 146 21.98 -0.56 5.88
CA VAL A 146 20.51 -0.57 5.88
C VAL A 146 19.99 0.77 5.34
N GLN A 147 20.64 1.86 5.73
CA GLN A 147 20.31 3.19 5.20
C GLN A 147 20.54 3.26 3.68
N THR A 148 21.69 2.79 3.20
CA THR A 148 22.00 2.75 1.76
C THR A 148 20.99 1.89 1.01
N LEU A 149 20.59 0.74 1.56
CA LEU A 149 19.58 -0.13 0.97
C LEU A 149 18.25 0.62 0.75
N GLY A 150 17.75 1.29 1.79
CA GLY A 150 16.52 2.08 1.71
C GLY A 150 16.63 3.21 0.71
N MET A 151 17.73 3.96 0.72
CA MET A 151 17.97 5.02 -0.27
C MET A 151 17.91 4.48 -1.70
N THR A 152 18.66 3.41 -1.99
CA THR A 152 18.73 2.83 -3.34
C THR A 152 17.34 2.38 -3.81
N PHE A 153 16.60 1.65 -2.96
CA PHE A 153 15.27 1.19 -3.34
C PHE A 153 14.24 2.31 -3.43
N SER A 154 14.32 3.35 -2.60
CA SER A 154 13.49 4.55 -2.74
C SER A 154 13.73 5.27 -4.07
N VAL A 155 14.97 5.34 -4.56
CA VAL A 155 15.26 5.89 -5.89
C VAL A 155 14.71 4.99 -7.00
N MET A 156 14.91 3.67 -6.90
CA MET A 156 14.37 2.72 -7.90
C MET A 156 12.84 2.72 -7.95
N LEU A 157 12.18 2.95 -6.81
CA LEU A 157 10.72 3.02 -6.67
C LEU A 157 10.09 4.14 -7.53
N LEU A 158 10.86 5.14 -7.94
CA LEU A 158 10.40 6.19 -8.84
C LEU A 158 9.83 5.62 -10.15
N VAL A 159 10.49 4.60 -10.71
CA VAL A 159 10.13 4.01 -12.00
C VAL A 159 8.72 3.39 -12.00
N PRO A 160 8.39 2.42 -11.13
CA PRO A 160 7.06 1.82 -11.14
C PRO A 160 5.96 2.76 -10.63
N SER A 161 6.31 3.75 -9.78
CA SER A 161 5.38 4.81 -9.35
C SER A 161 4.96 5.69 -10.53
N TRP A 162 5.94 6.16 -11.31
CA TRP A 162 5.67 6.94 -12.53
C TRP A 162 5.01 6.12 -13.62
N ALA A 163 5.31 4.82 -13.72
CA ALA A 163 4.59 3.92 -14.63
C ALA A 163 3.09 3.86 -14.27
N SER A 164 2.74 3.88 -12.98
CA SER A 164 1.34 3.92 -12.52
C SER A 164 0.66 5.22 -12.93
N ALA A 165 1.27 6.36 -12.58
CA ALA A 165 0.75 7.67 -12.92
C ALA A 165 0.61 7.87 -14.43
N GLY A 166 1.63 7.47 -15.21
CA GLY A 166 1.60 7.52 -16.67
C GLY A 166 0.49 6.67 -17.27
N ASN A 167 0.24 5.48 -16.73
CA ASN A 167 -0.84 4.61 -17.20
C ASN A 167 -2.23 5.23 -16.94
N ALA A 168 -2.41 5.88 -15.79
CA ALA A 168 -3.63 6.64 -15.47
C ALA A 168 -3.80 7.85 -16.42
N LEU A 169 -2.76 8.69 -16.57
CA LEU A 169 -2.80 9.86 -17.43
C LEU A 169 -3.09 9.50 -18.90
N LEU A 170 -2.42 8.48 -19.42
CA LEU A 170 -2.59 8.06 -20.82
C LEU A 170 -3.93 7.36 -21.06
N THR A 171 -4.60 6.85 -20.02
CA THR A 171 -5.98 6.34 -20.11
C THR A 171 -6.96 7.46 -20.51
N LEU A 172 -6.63 8.72 -20.20
CA LEU A 172 -7.41 9.90 -20.60
C LEU A 172 -7.15 10.41 -22.01
N ASN A 173 -6.23 9.82 -22.78
CA ASN A 173 -5.99 10.24 -24.16
C ASN A 173 -7.30 10.21 -24.96
N GLY A 174 -7.67 11.32 -25.59
CA GLY A 174 -8.95 11.49 -26.29
C GLY A 174 -10.16 11.81 -25.40
N ALA A 175 -10.01 11.82 -24.07
CA ALA A 175 -11.05 12.11 -23.09
C ALA A 175 -10.72 13.31 -22.16
N TRP A 176 -9.60 14.00 -22.37
CA TRP A 176 -9.19 15.17 -21.57
C TRP A 176 -10.24 16.27 -21.46
N HIS A 177 -11.05 16.48 -22.51
CA HIS A 177 -12.18 17.42 -22.46
C HIS A 177 -13.16 17.11 -21.32
N ARG A 178 -13.31 15.83 -20.94
CA ARG A 178 -14.20 15.42 -19.86
C ARG A 178 -13.69 15.84 -18.48
N VAL A 179 -12.39 16.00 -18.28
CA VAL A 179 -11.84 16.49 -16.99
C VAL A 179 -12.36 17.90 -16.69
N ARG A 180 -12.63 18.70 -17.74
CA ARG A 180 -13.27 20.00 -17.60
C ARG A 180 -14.76 19.88 -17.29
N ASP A 181 -15.46 18.93 -17.87
CA ASP A 181 -16.92 18.88 -17.78
C ASP A 181 -17.44 17.97 -16.63
N ASP A 182 -16.55 17.17 -16.02
CA ASP A 182 -16.85 16.17 -15.01
C ASP A 182 -16.05 16.38 -13.72
N ALA A 183 -16.72 16.84 -12.66
CA ALA A 183 -16.09 17.14 -11.37
C ALA A 183 -15.45 15.89 -10.72
N THR A 184 -16.04 14.71 -10.88
CA THR A 184 -15.49 13.46 -10.34
C THR A 184 -14.19 13.09 -11.05
N LEU A 185 -14.17 13.19 -12.37
CA LEU A 185 -12.95 12.93 -13.14
C LEU A 185 -11.87 13.98 -12.84
N ARG A 186 -12.27 15.24 -12.62
CA ARG A 186 -11.37 16.30 -12.18
C ARG A 186 -10.72 16.00 -10.83
N PHE A 187 -11.50 15.51 -9.86
CA PHE A 187 -10.97 15.13 -8.55
C PHE A 187 -9.96 13.97 -8.63
N MET A 188 -10.17 13.01 -9.54
CA MET A 188 -9.20 11.90 -9.74
C MET A 188 -7.88 12.35 -10.38
N MET A 189 -7.85 13.55 -10.99
CA MET A 189 -6.69 14.09 -11.70
C MET A 189 -6.01 15.27 -10.99
N ALA A 190 -6.63 15.80 -9.93
CA ALA A 190 -6.13 16.91 -9.13
C ALA A 190 -5.16 16.39 -8.06
#